data_AF-A0ABD0MYY6-F1
#
_entry.id   AF-A0ABD0MYY6-F1
#
_cell.length_a   1.000
_cell.length_b   1.000
_cell.length_c   1.000
_cell.angle_alpha   90.00
_cell.angle_beta   90.00
_cell.angle_gamma   90.00
#
_symmetry.space_group_name_H-M   'P 1'
#
loop_
_entity.id
_entity.type
_entity.pdbx_description
1 polymer ?
#
loop_
_entity_poly.entity_id
_entity_poly.type
_entity_poly.pdbx_seq_one_letter_code
_entity_poly.pdbx_strand_id
1 'polypeptide(L)' 'NPIEPESQRVSYGEHHWHAEPQCFQCSCCSKCLMGQRFMAMQGMLLCSVECKKKIMAS' A
#
# COMPACT_ATOMS: atom_id res chain seq x y z
N ASN A 1 14.51 -5.59 -2.07
CA ASN A 1 14.30 -7.03 -1.83
C ASN A 1 13.27 -7.57 -2.80
N PRO A 2 13.55 -8.67 -3.51
CA PRO A 2 12.51 -9.41 -4.22
C PRO A 2 11.52 -10.05 -3.23
N ILE A 3 10.29 -10.33 -3.66
CA ILE A 3 9.33 -11.14 -2.91
C ILE A 3 9.63 -12.60 -3.24
N GLU A 4 10.05 -13.38 -2.24
CA GLU A 4 10.31 -14.82 -2.44
C GLU A 4 9.00 -15.55 -2.79
N PRO A 5 9.04 -16.60 -3.64
CA PRO A 5 7.85 -17.29 -4.10
C PRO A 5 7.02 -17.90 -2.96
N GLU A 6 7.69 -18.35 -1.90
CA GLU A 6 7.10 -18.95 -0.70
C GLU A 6 6.68 -17.89 0.34
N SER A 7 7.11 -16.64 0.19
CA SER A 7 6.76 -15.56 1.12
C SER A 7 5.33 -15.06 0.93
N GLN A 8 4.71 -14.71 2.05
CA GLN A 8 3.39 -14.10 2.04
C GLN A 8 3.45 -12.70 1.40
N ARG A 9 2.51 -12.41 0.49
CA ARG A 9 2.48 -11.16 -0.28
C ARG A 9 1.07 -10.62 -0.42
N VAL A 10 0.97 -9.31 -0.56
CA VAL A 10 -0.27 -8.64 -0.93
C VAL A 10 -0.28 -8.45 -2.44
N SER A 11 -1.37 -8.83 -3.10
CA SER A 11 -1.52 -8.68 -4.55
C SER A 11 -2.76 -7.84 -4.86
N TYR A 12 -2.63 -6.82 -5.70
CA TYR A 12 -3.74 -5.97 -6.16
C TYR A 12 -3.55 -5.63 -7.64
N GLY A 13 -4.39 -6.22 -8.49
CA GLY A 13 -4.22 -6.13 -9.95
C GLY A 13 -2.86 -6.70 -10.35
N GLU A 14 -2.04 -5.91 -11.02
CA GLU A 14 -0.67 -6.27 -11.44
C GLU A 14 0.40 -5.92 -10.41
N HIS A 15 0.02 -5.31 -9.28
CA HIS A 15 0.95 -4.88 -8.26
C HIS A 15 1.06 -5.91 -7.13
N HIS A 16 2.29 -6.10 -6.65
CA HIS A 16 2.60 -7.00 -5.55
C HIS A 16 3.48 -6.27 -4.53
N TRP A 17 3.17 -6.46 -3.24
CA TRP A 17 3.96 -5.95 -2.12
C TRP A 17 4.27 -7.08 -1.16
N HIS A 18 5.39 -6.99 -0.46
CA HIS A 18 5.63 -7.85 0.70
C HIS A 18 4.48 -7.69 1.70
N ALA A 19 4.04 -8.79 2.32
CA ALA A 19 3.10 -8.74 3.43
C ALA A 19 3.81 -8.25 4.72
N GLU A 20 4.45 -7.10 4.62
CA GLU A 20 5.21 -6.45 5.67
C GLU A 20 4.67 -5.03 5.90
N PRO A 21 4.63 -4.56 7.15
CA PRO A 21 4.03 -3.27 7.49
C PRO A 21 4.75 -2.10 6.83
N GLN A 22 6.05 -2.24 6.56
CA GLN A 22 6.87 -1.24 5.88
C GLN A 22 6.67 -1.20 4.35
N CYS A 23 6.18 -2.29 3.76
CA CYS A 23 6.01 -2.41 2.31
C CYS A 23 4.57 -2.12 1.87
N PHE A 24 3.58 -2.45 2.71
CA PHE A 24 2.16 -2.24 2.44
C PHE A 24 1.56 -1.20 3.40
N GLN A 25 2.01 0.05 3.23
CA GLN A 25 1.62 1.19 4.06
C GLN A 25 1.11 2.38 3.25
N CYS A 26 0.31 3.22 3.90
CA CYS A 26 -0.20 4.46 3.34
C CYS A 26 0.97 5.41 2.99
N SER A 27 1.05 5.86 1.74
CA SER A 27 2.08 6.81 1.29
C SER A 27 1.99 8.19 1.98
N CYS A 28 0.85 8.51 2.60
CA CYS A 28 0.64 9.78 3.30
C CYS A 28 0.97 9.73 4.79
N CYS A 29 0.63 8.65 5.48
CA CYS A 29 0.69 8.56 6.94
C CYS A 29 1.44 7.34 7.47
N SER A 30 2.04 6.54 6.56
CA SER A 30 2.78 5.31 6.86
C SER A 30 1.99 4.27 7.67
N LYS A 31 0.67 4.37 7.72
CA LYS A 31 -0.19 3.38 8.38
C LYS A 31 -0.16 2.08 7.59
N CYS A 32 0.10 0.97 8.27
CA CYS A 32 -0.02 -0.38 7.70
C CYS A 32 -1.45 -0.63 7.18
N LEU A 33 -1.55 -1.11 5.95
CA LEU A 33 -2.82 -1.33 5.24
C LEU A 33 -3.22 -2.81 5.21
N MET A 34 -2.40 -3.70 5.78
CA MET A 34 -2.70 -5.13 5.81
C MET A 34 -4.00 -5.40 6.58
N GLY A 35 -4.93 -6.12 5.95
CA GLY A 35 -6.25 -6.39 6.52
C GLY A 35 -7.12 -5.14 6.70
N GLN A 36 -6.75 -4.00 6.13
CA GLN A 36 -7.50 -2.75 6.19
C GLN A 36 -8.02 -2.38 4.80
N ARG A 37 -9.05 -1.51 4.76
CA ARG A 37 -9.46 -0.89 3.50
C ARG A 37 -8.36 0.07 3.02
N PHE A 38 -8.08 0.02 1.73
CA PHE A 38 -7.11 0.90 1.09
C PHE A 38 -7.58 1.29 -0.32
N MET A 39 -6.92 2.30 -0.87
CA MET A 39 -7.02 2.70 -2.27
C MET A 39 -5.62 2.62 -2.89
N ALA A 40 -5.51 1.97 -4.04
CA ALA A 40 -4.31 1.99 -4.87
C ALA A 40 -4.53 2.95 -6.04
N MET A 41 -3.69 3.96 -6.18
CA MET A 41 -3.72 4.91 -7.30
C MET A 41 -2.32 5.17 -7.82
N GLN A 42 -2.07 4.85 -9.09
CA GLN A 42 -0.78 5.07 -9.76
C GLN A 42 0.42 4.55 -8.95
N GLY A 43 0.30 3.35 -8.35
CA GLY A 43 1.34 2.75 -7.52
C GLY A 43 1.42 3.28 -6.08
N MET A 44 0.63 4.29 -5.71
CA MET A 44 0.52 4.77 -4.32
C MET A 44 -0.60 4.06 -3.57
N LEU A 45 -0.36 3.80 -2.29
CA LEU A 45 -1.31 3.17 -1.39
C LEU A 45 -1.83 4.18 -0.38
N LEU A 46 -3.14 4.23 -0.17
CA LEU A 46 -3.79 5.26 0.65
C LEU A 46 -4.84 4.64 1.57
N CYS A 47 -4.77 4.96 2.87
CA CYS A 47 -5.72 4.42 3.86
C CYS A 47 -7.10 5.10 3.82
N SER A 48 -7.17 6.33 3.31
CA SER A 48 -8.39 7.14 3.35
C SER A 48 -8.41 8.22 2.27
N VAL A 49 -9.59 8.78 2.01
CA VAL A 49 -9.76 9.87 1.04
C VAL A 49 -9.06 11.14 1.51
N GLU A 50 -8.92 11.32 2.82
CA GLU A 50 -8.15 12.45 3.37
C GLU A 50 -6.65 12.32 3.02
N CYS A 51 -6.07 11.12 3.19
CA CYS A 51 -4.69 10.87 2.78
C CYS A 51 -4.52 11.04 1.27
N LYS A 52 -5.51 10.61 0.48
CA LYS A 52 -5.54 10.86 -0.97
C LYS A 52 -5.45 12.36 -1.29
N LYS A 53 -6.30 13.17 -0.65
CA LYS A 53 -6.32 14.63 -0.86
C LYS A 53 -4.99 15.28 -0.49
N LYS A 54 -4.36 14.86 0.62
CA LYS A 54 -3.04 15.38 1.05
C LYS A 54 -1.95 15.12 0.01
N ILE A 55 -1.89 13.89 -0.53
CA ILE A 55 -0.90 13.51 -1.55
C ILE A 55 -1.17 14.19 -2.91
N MET A 56 -2.44 14.31 -3.33
CA MET A 56 -2.79 14.93 -4.61
C MET A 56 -2.72 16.47 -4.60
N ALA A 57 -2.69 17.09 -3.42
CA ALA A 57 -2.59 18.55 -3.28
C ALA A 57 -1.14 19.05 -3.20
N SER A 58 -0.15 18.16 -3.30
CA SER A 58 1.28 18.47 -3.26
C SER A 58 1.88 18.59 -4.65
#